data_AF-A0A1G3YES7-F1
#
_entry.id   AF-A0A1G3YES7-F1
#
_cell.length_a   1.000
_cell.length_b   1.000
_cell.length_c   1.000
_cell.angle_alpha   90.00
_cell.angle_beta   90.00
_cell.angle_gamma   90.00
#
_symmetry.space_group_name_H-M   'P 1'
#
loop_
_entity.id
_entity.type
_entity.pdbx_description
1 polymer ?
#
loop_
_entity_poly.entity_id
_entity_poly.type
_entity_poly.pdbx_seq_one_letter_code
_entity_poly.pdbx_strand_id
1 'polypeptide(L)'
;MKNKPSLVDCGVDTKLIVMSAWIALMCLYIYCDIFSLYRPGTIDDISRGRMGFLVVSQMSLFVASFLMIIPSMMILVSILSTAKVNRIINLITSTIFFLVNIGNLVTETWGYYYLFGLLEIGLVTFIFIVSFRWPRQGS
;
A
#
# COMPACT_ATOMS: atom_id res chain seq x y z
N MET A 1 -1.11 39.34 -29.37
CA MET A 1 -0.88 37.94 -28.98
C MET A 1 -1.49 37.75 -27.58
N LYS A 2 -2.51 36.90 -27.41
CA LYS A 2 -3.12 36.66 -26.08
C LYS A 2 -2.20 35.73 -25.29
N ASN A 3 -1.68 36.18 -24.15
CA ASN A 3 -0.94 35.33 -23.21
C ASN A 3 -1.87 34.20 -22.76
N LYS A 4 -1.49 32.94 -23.03
CA LYS A 4 -2.16 31.78 -22.41
C LYS A 4 -1.86 31.84 -20.90
N PRO A 5 -2.87 31.74 -20.03
CA PRO A 5 -2.61 31.64 -18.60
C PRO A 5 -1.76 30.39 -18.35
N SER A 6 -0.56 30.59 -17.81
CA SER A 6 0.34 29.51 -17.41
C SER A 6 -0.09 29.00 -16.03
N LEU A 7 -0.13 27.68 -15.87
CA LEU A 7 -0.44 27.03 -14.60
C LEU A 7 0.72 27.26 -13.61
N VAL A 8 0.40 27.46 -12.33
CA VAL A 8 1.38 27.63 -11.24
C VAL A 8 1.28 26.41 -10.32
N ASP A 9 2.39 25.70 -10.14
CA ASP A 9 2.48 24.57 -9.21
C ASP A 9 2.90 25.07 -7.81
N CYS A 10 2.16 24.66 -6.78
CA CYS A 10 2.52 24.90 -5.39
C CYS A 10 3.32 23.71 -4.83
N GLY A 11 4.30 23.98 -3.96
CA GLY A 11 5.02 22.92 -3.26
C GLY A 11 4.09 22.10 -2.36
N VAL A 12 4.07 20.78 -2.54
CA VAL A 12 3.24 19.86 -1.76
C VAL A 12 4.02 19.36 -0.53
N ASP A 13 3.38 19.35 0.64
CA ASP A 13 3.97 18.82 1.87
C ASP A 13 4.28 17.31 1.71
N THR A 14 5.50 16.90 2.10
CA THR A 14 5.94 15.51 2.12
C THR A 14 4.97 14.58 2.85
N LYS A 15 4.33 15.05 3.93
CA LYS A 15 3.30 14.29 4.66
C LYS A 15 2.12 13.94 3.76
N LEU A 16 1.69 14.88 2.92
CA LEU A 16 0.55 14.70 2.04
C LEU A 16 0.91 13.75 0.90
N ILE A 17 2.14 13.83 0.37
CA ILE A 17 2.65 12.87 -0.62
C ILE A 17 2.62 11.44 -0.06
N VAL A 18 3.13 11.24 1.16
CA VAL A 18 3.17 9.92 1.81
C VAL A 18 1.76 9.41 2.11
N MET A 19 0.87 10.27 2.62
CA MET A 19 -0.54 9.94 2.84
C MET A 19 -1.22 9.48 1.55
N SER A 20 -1.08 10.25 0.46
CA SER A 20 -1.64 9.91 -0.85
C SER A 20 -1.11 8.59 -1.39
N ALA A 21 0.17 8.30 -1.15
CA ALA A 21 0.76 7.01 -1.54
C ALA A 21 0.17 5.83 -0.75
N TRP A 22 -0.08 5.96 0.56
CA TRP A 22 -0.78 4.93 1.35
C TRP A 22 -2.23 4.74 0.91
N ILE A 23 -2.93 5.83 0.56
CA ILE A 23 -4.30 5.75 0.01
C ILE A 23 -4.28 4.99 -1.31
N ALA A 24 -3.38 5.34 -2.23
CA ALA A 24 -3.24 4.66 -3.52
C ALA A 24 -2.92 3.17 -3.33
N LEU A 25 -2.04 2.83 -2.38
CA LEU A 25 -1.70 1.45 -2.04
C LEU A 25 -2.93 0.68 -1.54
N MET A 26 -3.72 1.27 -0.65
CA MET A 26 -4.95 0.64 -0.16
C MET A 26 -5.97 0.43 -1.28
N CYS A 27 -6.11 1.39 -2.21
CA CYS A 27 -6.96 1.20 -3.38
C CYS A 27 -6.49 0.02 -4.23
N LEU A 28 -5.19 -0.11 -4.48
CA LEU A 28 -4.64 -1.25 -5.24
C LEU A 28 -4.95 -2.58 -4.57
N TYR A 29 -4.72 -2.70 -3.26
CA TYR A 29 -5.06 -3.92 -2.52
C TYR A 29 -6.53 -4.28 -2.62
N ILE A 30 -7.44 -3.31 -2.43
CA ILE A 30 -8.88 -3.54 -2.51
C ILE A 30 -9.27 -4.06 -3.90
N TYR A 31 -8.79 -3.43 -4.97
CA TYR A 31 -9.12 -3.87 -6.33
C TYR A 31 -8.45 -5.21 -6.68
N CYS A 32 -7.23 -5.45 -6.23
CA CYS A 32 -6.53 -6.72 -6.41
C CYS A 32 -7.30 -7.87 -5.73
N ASP A 33 -7.77 -7.66 -4.49
CA ASP A 33 -8.57 -8.62 -3.74
C ASP A 33 -9.92 -8.87 -4.42
N ILE A 34 -10.62 -7.81 -4.86
CA ILE A 34 -11.88 -7.94 -5.61
C ILE A 34 -11.66 -8.79 -6.87
N PHE A 35 -10.63 -8.52 -7.66
CA PHE A 35 -10.34 -9.33 -8.85
C PHE A 35 -9.93 -10.77 -8.53
N SER A 36 -9.33 -10.98 -7.36
CA SER A 36 -9.01 -12.33 -6.88
C SER A 36 -10.26 -13.16 -6.59
N LEU A 37 -11.39 -12.54 -6.21
CA LEU A 37 -12.67 -13.24 -6.06
C LEU A 37 -13.25 -13.76 -7.38
N TYR A 38 -12.93 -13.11 -8.51
CA TYR A 38 -13.39 -13.54 -9.83
C TYR A 38 -12.56 -14.67 -10.44
N ARG A 39 -11.49 -15.11 -9.76
CA ARG A 39 -10.70 -16.25 -10.25
C ARG A 39 -11.53 -17.54 -10.22
N PRO A 40 -11.40 -18.37 -11.26
CA PRO A 40 -12.02 -19.70 -11.27
C PRO A 40 -11.61 -20.51 -10.02
N GLY A 41 -12.59 -21.10 -9.34
CA GLY A 41 -12.39 -21.92 -8.14
C GLY A 41 -12.34 -21.16 -6.82
N THR A 42 -12.13 -19.83 -6.81
CA THR A 42 -12.03 -19.05 -5.57
C THR A 42 -13.35 -19.00 -4.79
N ILE A 43 -14.48 -18.82 -5.48
CA ILE A 43 -15.81 -18.83 -4.82
C ILE A 43 -16.10 -20.21 -4.19
N ASP A 44 -15.75 -21.29 -4.89
CA ASP A 44 -15.92 -22.65 -4.38
C ASP A 44 -15.02 -22.89 -3.16
N ASP A 45 -13.78 -22.42 -3.17
CA ASP A 45 -12.88 -22.50 -2.02
C ASP A 45 -13.41 -21.70 -0.82
N ILE A 46 -13.93 -20.50 -1.05
CA ILE A 46 -14.57 -19.69 0.00
C ILE A 46 -15.77 -20.45 0.60
N SER A 47 -16.60 -21.10 -0.25
CA SER A 47 -17.74 -21.90 0.20
C SER A 47 -17.31 -23.09 1.09
N ARG A 48 -16.09 -23.57 0.91
CA ARG A 48 -15.45 -24.64 1.70
C ARG A 48 -14.65 -24.11 2.88
N GLY A 49 -14.72 -22.81 3.17
CA GLY A 49 -14.00 -22.18 4.28
C GLY A 49 -12.49 -22.08 4.02
N ARG A 50 -12.06 -21.83 2.79
CA ARG A 50 -10.66 -21.60 2.42
C ARG A 50 -10.45 -20.25 1.76
N MET A 51 -9.29 -19.65 2.02
CA MET A 51 -8.83 -18.40 1.44
C MET A 51 -7.45 -18.65 0.83
N GLY A 52 -7.42 -19.00 -0.46
CA GLY A 52 -6.21 -19.51 -1.10
C GLY A 52 -5.71 -20.79 -0.41
N PHE A 53 -4.45 -20.77 0.03
CA PHE A 53 -3.82 -21.89 0.75
C PHE A 53 -4.16 -21.95 2.25
N LEU A 54 -4.84 -20.94 2.80
CA LEU A 54 -5.17 -20.85 4.22
C LEU A 54 -6.58 -21.33 4.50
N VAL A 55 -6.75 -22.04 5.62
CA VAL A 55 -8.07 -22.38 6.17
C VAL A 55 -8.64 -21.15 6.87
N VAL A 56 -9.87 -20.79 6.51
CA VAL A 56 -10.60 -19.68 7.15
C VAL A 56 -10.93 -20.09 8.58
N SER A 57 -10.30 -19.36 9.50
CA SER A 57 -10.46 -19.47 10.95
C SER A 57 -10.48 -18.07 11.56
N GLN A 58 -11.02 -17.95 12.77
CA GLN A 58 -11.01 -16.69 13.52
C GLN A 58 -9.59 -16.09 13.60
N MET A 59 -8.58 -16.93 13.82
CA MET A 59 -7.19 -16.49 13.88
C MET A 59 -6.68 -15.98 12.53
N SER A 60 -6.93 -16.71 11.43
CA SER A 60 -6.49 -16.27 10.10
C SER A 60 -7.11 -14.94 9.67
N LEU A 61 -8.40 -14.74 9.92
CA LEU A 61 -9.11 -13.50 9.61
C LEU A 61 -8.63 -12.35 10.49
N PHE A 62 -8.34 -12.62 11.77
CA PHE A 62 -7.79 -11.63 12.68
C PHE A 62 -6.41 -11.14 12.22
N VAL A 63 -5.52 -12.07 11.84
CA VAL A 63 -4.18 -11.74 11.32
C VAL A 63 -4.25 -10.96 10.00
N ALA A 64 -5.09 -11.40 9.05
CA ALA A 64 -5.29 -10.68 7.79
C ALA A 64 -5.85 -9.27 8.00
N SER A 65 -6.82 -9.13 8.92
CA SER A 65 -7.39 -7.83 9.28
C SER A 65 -6.34 -6.93 9.92
N PHE A 66 -5.55 -7.45 10.86
CA PHE A 66 -4.50 -6.68 11.52
C PHE A 66 -3.44 -6.21 10.54
N LEU A 67 -3.05 -7.06 9.59
CA LEU A 67 -2.15 -6.69 8.50
C LEU A 67 -2.69 -5.50 7.72
N MET A 68 -3.95 -5.52 7.30
CA MET A 68 -4.55 -4.42 6.50
C MET A 68 -4.92 -3.16 7.31
N ILE A 69 -5.08 -3.28 8.63
CA ILE A 69 -5.28 -2.12 9.52
C ILE A 69 -4.03 -1.23 9.54
N ILE A 70 -2.82 -1.80 9.47
CA ILE A 70 -1.57 -1.03 9.50
C ILE A 70 -1.53 0.05 8.39
N PRO A 71 -1.65 -0.28 7.09
CA PRO A 71 -1.60 0.71 6.01
C PRO A 71 -2.81 1.65 6.04
N SER A 72 -3.98 1.18 6.49
CA SER A 72 -5.16 2.03 6.70
C SER A 72 -4.88 3.12 7.75
N MET A 73 -4.26 2.75 8.87
CA MET A 73 -3.89 3.69 9.93
C MET A 73 -2.74 4.60 9.52
N MET A 74 -1.83 4.13 8.66
CA MET A 74 -0.74 4.96 8.13
C MET A 74 -1.23 6.21 7.40
N ILE A 75 -2.43 6.17 6.81
CA ILE A 75 -3.07 7.35 6.20
C ILE A 75 -3.24 8.47 7.24
N LEU A 76 -3.78 8.15 8.41
CA LEU A 76 -4.00 9.11 9.49
C LEU A 76 -2.68 9.50 10.18
N VAL A 77 -1.84 8.51 10.49
CA VAL A 77 -0.55 8.70 11.16
C VAL A 77 0.36 9.62 10.35
N SER A 78 0.29 9.56 9.02
CA SER A 78 1.11 10.39 8.12
C SER A 78 0.86 11.89 8.27
N ILE A 79 -0.37 12.30 8.59
CA ILE A 79 -0.72 13.71 8.80
C ILE A 79 -0.44 14.12 10.25
N LEU A 80 -0.97 13.33 11.19
CA LEU A 80 -1.03 13.67 12.61
C LEU A 80 0.33 13.63 13.31
N SER A 81 1.25 12.81 12.82
CA SER A 81 2.55 12.62 13.48
C SER A 81 3.53 13.76 13.22
N THR A 82 4.47 13.96 14.15
CA THR A 82 5.63 14.82 13.90
C THR A 82 6.51 14.23 12.78
N ALA A 83 7.23 15.07 12.03
CA ALA A 83 8.06 14.62 10.91
C ALA A 83 9.08 13.53 11.29
N LYS A 84 9.66 13.61 12.49
CA LYS A 84 10.62 12.62 12.99
C LYS A 84 9.98 11.24 13.18
N VAL A 85 8.83 11.20 13.86
CA VAL A 85 8.09 9.95 14.12
C VAL A 85 7.57 9.38 12.80
N ASN A 86 7.00 10.23 11.95
CA ASN A 86 6.43 9.81 10.68
C ASN A 86 7.50 9.17 9.78
N ARG A 87 8.70 9.74 9.74
CA ARG A 87 9.84 9.18 8.99
C ARG A 87 10.19 7.76 9.44
N ILE A 88 10.32 7.53 10.75
CA ILE A 88 10.73 6.22 11.29
C ILE A 88 9.65 5.18 11.02
N ILE A 89 8.39 5.51 11.32
CA ILE A 89 7.27 4.58 11.13
C ILE A 89 7.13 4.21 9.65
N ASN A 90 7.18 5.19 8.73
CA ASN A 90 7.08 4.89 7.31
C ASN A 90 8.22 4.01 6.80
N LEU A 91 9.47 4.22 7.25
CA LEU A 91 10.60 3.36 6.86
C LEU A 91 10.40 1.90 7.30
N ILE A 92 9.94 1.69 8.53
CA ILE A 92 9.69 0.35 9.07
C ILE A 92 8.51 -0.29 8.32
N THR A 93 7.37 0.39 8.28
CA THR A 93 6.15 -0.15 7.66
C THR A 93 6.34 -0.43 6.18
N SER A 94 6.98 0.48 5.44
CA SER A 94 7.26 0.22 4.01
C SER A 94 8.16 -0.98 3.80
N THR A 95 9.19 -1.18 4.63
CA THR A 95 10.06 -2.36 4.53
C THR A 95 9.27 -3.65 4.78
N ILE A 96 8.40 -3.67 5.79
CA ILE A 96 7.56 -4.84 6.08
C ILE A 96 6.62 -5.14 4.91
N PHE A 97 5.92 -4.13 4.39
CA PHE A 97 4.97 -4.30 3.29
C PHE A 97 5.66 -4.68 1.98
N PHE A 98 6.89 -4.23 1.76
CA PHE A 98 7.70 -4.67 0.62
C PHE A 98 7.95 -6.17 0.65
N LEU A 99 8.32 -6.72 1.82
CA LEU A 99 8.51 -8.17 2.00
C LEU A 99 7.21 -8.95 1.86
N VAL A 100 6.10 -8.43 2.40
CA VAL A 100 4.78 -9.05 2.26
C VAL A 100 4.37 -9.14 0.79
N ASN A 101 4.52 -8.06 0.02
CA ASN A 101 4.20 -8.06 -1.41
C ASN A 101 5.09 -9.02 -2.19
N ILE A 102 6.39 -9.08 -1.91
CA ILE A 102 7.27 -10.07 -2.54
C ILE A 102 6.80 -11.49 -2.21
N GLY A 103 6.49 -11.77 -0.95
CA GLY A 103 5.99 -13.08 -0.53
C GLY A 103 4.72 -13.49 -1.26
N ASN A 104 3.80 -12.55 -1.46
CA ASN A 104 2.57 -12.77 -2.21
C ASN A 104 2.82 -13.06 -3.70
N LEU A 105 3.83 -12.46 -4.32
CA LEU A 105 4.11 -12.62 -5.75
C LEU A 105 4.82 -13.93 -6.09
N VAL A 106 5.56 -14.51 -5.15
CA VAL A 106 6.33 -15.76 -5.38
C VAL A 106 5.43 -16.95 -5.68
N THR A 107 4.22 -16.98 -5.09
CA THR A 107 3.27 -18.10 -5.24
C THR A 107 2.25 -17.88 -6.35
N GLU A 108 2.36 -16.76 -7.07
CA GLU A 108 1.35 -16.32 -8.02
C GLU A 108 1.65 -16.77 -9.46
N THR A 109 0.60 -16.91 -10.27
CA THR A 109 0.68 -17.27 -11.69
C THR A 109 -0.14 -16.33 -12.59
N TRP A 110 -1.06 -15.55 -12.02
CA TRP A 110 -1.97 -14.69 -12.79
C TRP A 110 -1.37 -13.32 -13.11
N GLY A 111 -1.37 -12.95 -14.39
CA GLY A 111 -0.77 -11.71 -14.89
C GLY A 111 -1.32 -10.42 -14.28
N TYR A 112 -2.61 -10.36 -13.98
CA TYR A 112 -3.19 -9.16 -13.34
C TYR A 112 -2.62 -8.96 -11.93
N TYR A 113 -2.38 -10.03 -11.18
CA TYR A 113 -1.84 -9.93 -9.83
C TYR A 113 -0.38 -9.50 -9.85
N TYR A 114 0.40 -9.90 -10.86
CA TYR A 114 1.73 -9.33 -11.08
C TYR A 114 1.67 -7.83 -11.37
N LEU A 115 0.70 -7.36 -12.15
CA LEU A 115 0.52 -5.92 -12.40
C LEU A 115 0.24 -5.15 -11.11
N PHE A 116 -0.73 -5.60 -10.31
CA PHE A 116 -1.04 -4.98 -9.01
C PHE A 116 0.15 -5.06 -8.07
N GLY A 117 0.78 -6.23 -7.94
CA GLY A 117 1.94 -6.46 -7.11
C GLY A 117 3.13 -5.57 -7.43
N LEU A 118 3.46 -5.38 -8.72
CA LEU A 118 4.54 -4.49 -9.14
C LEU A 118 4.23 -3.03 -8.79
N LEU A 119 2.97 -2.60 -8.94
CA LEU A 119 2.54 -1.25 -8.56
C LEU A 119 2.55 -1.06 -7.03
N GLU A 120 2.10 -2.05 -6.27
CA GLU A 120 2.14 -2.05 -4.81
C GLU A 120 3.57 -1.98 -4.28
N ILE A 121 4.47 -2.81 -4.81
CA ILE A 121 5.90 -2.77 -4.52
C ILE A 121 6.47 -1.39 -4.87
N GLY A 122 6.15 -0.86 -6.05
CA GLY A 122 6.58 0.46 -6.49
C GLY A 122 6.15 1.58 -5.54
N LEU A 123 4.88 1.57 -5.09
CA LEU A 123 4.37 2.55 -4.13
C LEU A 123 5.03 2.44 -2.76
N VAL A 124 5.25 1.22 -2.26
CA VAL A 124 5.91 1.00 -0.99
C VAL A 124 7.38 1.42 -1.04
N THR A 125 8.09 1.13 -2.13
CA THR A 125 9.44 1.64 -2.37
C THR A 125 9.47 3.16 -2.50
N PHE A 126 8.48 3.76 -3.16
CA PHE A 126 8.34 5.21 -3.24
C PHE A 126 8.16 5.84 -1.84
N ILE A 127 7.29 5.28 -1.00
CA ILE A 127 7.09 5.72 0.39
C ILE A 127 8.41 5.63 1.17
N PHE A 128 9.17 4.54 1.00
CA PHE A 128 10.48 4.37 1.62
C PHE A 128 11.46 5.47 1.21
N ILE A 129 11.58 5.74 -0.10
CA ILE A 129 12.51 6.76 -0.62
C ILE A 129 12.13 8.16 -0.15
N VAL A 130 10.85 8.53 -0.24
CA VAL A 130 10.36 9.83 0.22
C VAL A 130 10.61 10.00 1.72
N SER A 131 10.35 8.96 2.50
CA SER A 131 10.61 8.96 3.94
C SER A 131 12.10 9.05 4.27
N PHE A 132 12.94 8.38 3.48
CA PHE A 132 14.38 8.42 3.65
C PHE A 132 14.94 9.83 3.36
N ARG A 133 14.48 10.46 2.28
CA ARG A 133 14.90 11.79 1.79
C ARG A 133 14.15 12.97 2.42
N TRP A 134 13.46 12.74 3.55
CA TRP A 134 12.67 13.77 4.22
C TRP A 134 13.45 15.10 4.37
N PRO A 135 12.87 16.26 3.97
CA PRO A 135 13.55 17.55 4.04
C PRO A 135 14.05 17.84 5.47
N ARG A 136 15.33 18.21 5.60
CA ARG A 136 15.92 18.59 6.89
C ARG A 136 16.00 20.11 6.95
N GLN A 137 15.65 20.72 8.08
CA GLN A 137 15.95 22.13 8.30
C GLN A 137 17.48 22.30 8.30
N GLY A 138 18.00 23.07 7.33
CA GLY A 138 19.43 23.41 7.22
C GLY A 138 20.18 22.94 5.97
N SER A 139 19.49 22.61 4.86
CA SER A 139 20.12 22.40 3.54
C SER A 139 19.41 23.19 2.46
#